data_AF-A0A7C5XDA3-F1
#
_entry.id   AF-A0A7C5XDA3-F1
#
_cell.length_a   1.000
_cell.length_b   1.000
_cell.length_c   1.000
_cell.angle_alpha   90.00
_cell.angle_beta   90.00
_cell.angle_gamma   90.00
#
_symmetry.space_group_name_H-M   'P 1'
#
loop_
_entity.id
_entity.type
_entity.pdbx_description
1 polymer ?
#
loop_
_entity_poly.entity_id
_entity_poly.type
_entity_poly.pdbx_seq_one_letter_code
_entity_poly.pdbx_strand_id
1 'polypeptide(L)'
;MISREKLQLIDIEFKRKRKDTLTAYIFLVFLWFIGLHKFYIGRTIEGIIYLVFVPLSLIFSIYGFFNLDNTFLFIGISFGGLIGIFLFLDVITLWKQVEKENDKIYKDIFEKIAGYPYDQTIYQ
;
A
#
# COMPACT_ATOMS: atom_id res chain seq x y z
N MET A 1 16.59 -0.76 30.83
CA MET A 1 15.89 0.51 30.55
C MET A 1 16.67 1.23 29.46
N ILE A 2 16.05 1.57 28.34
CA ILE A 2 16.72 2.28 27.25
C ILE A 2 17.11 3.69 27.71
N SER A 3 18.28 4.18 27.28
CA SER A 3 18.70 5.57 27.53
C SER A 3 17.78 6.57 26.80
N ARG A 4 17.52 7.72 27.42
CA ARG A 4 16.73 8.81 26.84
C ARG A 4 17.28 9.27 25.49
N GLU A 5 18.60 9.27 25.34
CA GLU A 5 19.27 9.61 24.08
C GLU A 5 18.91 8.62 22.95
N LYS A 6 18.87 7.32 23.27
CA LYS A 6 18.47 6.28 22.31
C LYS A 6 17.00 6.40 21.93
N LEU A 7 16.10 6.75 22.86
CA LEU A 7 14.69 7.01 22.52
C LEU A 7 14.55 8.20 21.58
N GLN A 8 15.23 9.30 21.89
CA GLN A 8 15.21 10.49 21.04
C GLN A 8 15.71 10.17 19.63
N LEU A 9 16.77 9.36 19.51
CA LEU A 9 17.26 8.93 18.20
C LEU A 9 16.23 8.07 17.45
N ILE A 10 15.57 7.12 18.13
CA ILE A 10 14.50 6.29 17.55
C ILE A 10 13.36 7.18 17.04
N ASP A 11 12.90 8.14 17.83
CA ASP A 11 11.81 9.04 17.47
C ASP A 11 12.16 9.93 16.27
N ILE A 12 13.40 10.44 16.21
CA ILE A 12 13.91 11.22 15.08
C ILE A 12 13.93 10.36 13.81
N GLU A 13 14.48 9.15 13.90
CA GLU A 13 14.57 8.20 12.79
C GLU A 13 13.18 7.77 12.29
N PHE A 14 12.26 7.51 13.22
CA PHE A 14 10.87 7.16 12.91
C PHE A 14 10.15 8.34 12.23
N LYS A 15 10.26 9.55 12.78
CA LYS A 15 9.65 10.74 12.20
C LYS A 15 10.17 11.03 10.79
N ARG A 16 11.40 10.65 10.48
CA ARG A 16 11.99 10.77 9.14
C ARG A 16 11.47 9.72 8.16
N LYS A 17 11.19 8.49 8.62
CA LYS A 17 10.80 7.36 7.74
C LYS A 17 9.30 7.07 7.68
N ARG A 18 8.50 7.60 8.63
CA ARG A 18 7.06 7.39 8.67
C ARG A 18 6.38 7.78 7.36
N LYS A 19 5.40 7.00 6.97
CA LYS A 19 4.52 7.24 5.84
C LYS A 19 3.33 8.08 6.31
N ASP A 20 2.91 8.98 5.46
CA ASP A 20 1.80 9.87 5.72
C ASP A 20 0.53 9.36 5.02
N THR A 21 -0.56 9.30 5.79
CA THR A 21 -1.83 8.76 5.31
C THR A 21 -2.43 9.63 4.21
N LEU A 22 -2.34 10.95 4.34
CA LEU A 22 -2.85 11.89 3.33
C LEU A 22 -2.10 11.72 2.01
N THR A 23 -0.77 11.62 2.07
CA THR A 23 0.08 11.35 0.89
C THR A 23 -0.30 10.04 0.20
N ALA A 24 -0.61 8.98 0.97
CA ALA A 24 -1.09 7.72 0.41
C ALA A 24 -2.44 7.90 -0.34
N TYR A 25 -3.38 8.69 0.22
CA TYR A 25 -4.65 9.00 -0.44
C TYR A 25 -4.48 9.89 -1.67
N ILE A 26 -3.54 10.83 -1.66
CA ILE A 26 -3.20 11.63 -2.86
C ILE A 26 -2.77 10.70 -3.99
N PHE A 27 -1.89 9.73 -3.70
CA PHE A 27 -1.52 8.73 -4.70
C PHE A 27 -2.68 7.86 -5.15
N LEU A 28 -3.59 7.51 -4.25
CA LEU A 28 -4.79 6.74 -4.62
C LEU A 28 -5.67 7.51 -5.61
N VAL A 29 -5.88 8.81 -5.41
CA VAL A 29 -6.78 9.61 -6.27
C VAL A 29 -6.12 9.99 -7.60
N PHE A 30 -4.86 10.43 -7.58
CA PHE A 30 -4.17 10.88 -8.80
C PHE A 30 -3.64 9.73 -9.67
N LEU A 31 -3.30 8.58 -9.07
CA LEU A 31 -2.69 7.45 -9.76
C LEU A 31 -3.57 6.20 -9.66
N TRP A 32 -4.88 6.44 -9.60
CA TRP A 32 -5.96 5.51 -9.26
C TRP A 32 -5.86 4.16 -9.97
N PHE A 33 -5.49 4.17 -11.25
CA PHE A 33 -5.43 2.98 -12.10
C PHE A 33 -4.07 2.26 -12.12
N ILE A 34 -3.03 2.84 -11.52
CA ILE A 34 -1.66 2.31 -11.66
C ILE A 34 -1.21 1.59 -10.38
N GLY A 35 -1.85 1.85 -9.24
CA GLY A 35 -1.52 1.20 -7.97
C GLY A 35 -0.34 1.81 -7.21
N LEU A 36 0.07 3.05 -7.52
CA LEU A 36 1.21 3.73 -6.88
C LEU A 36 1.04 3.95 -5.37
N HIS A 37 -0.20 4.04 -4.88
CA HIS A 37 -0.48 4.12 -3.45
C HIS A 37 0.09 2.92 -2.68
N LYS A 38 0.11 1.72 -3.29
CA LYS A 38 0.67 0.50 -2.69
C LYS A 38 2.20 0.51 -2.65
N PHE A 39 2.84 1.05 -3.68
CA PHE A 39 4.29 1.21 -3.70
C PHE A 39 4.76 2.21 -2.64
N TYR A 40 4.02 3.32 -2.45
CA TYR A 40 4.35 4.33 -1.43
C TYR A 40 4.39 3.75 -0.02
N ILE A 41 3.39 2.92 0.34
CA ILE A 41 3.30 2.27 1.64
C ILE A 41 4.24 1.06 1.79
N GLY A 42 4.99 0.68 0.75
CA GLY A 42 5.92 -0.46 0.80
C GLY A 42 5.28 -1.83 0.51
N ARG A 43 4.02 -1.86 0.05
CA ARG A 43 3.31 -3.10 -0.36
C ARG A 43 3.52 -3.37 -1.84
N THR A 44 4.78 -3.61 -2.22
CA THR A 44 5.22 -3.73 -3.63
C THR A 44 4.47 -4.82 -4.42
N ILE A 45 4.21 -5.98 -3.82
CA ILE A 45 3.50 -7.07 -4.49
C ILE A 45 2.09 -6.64 -4.91
N GLU A 46 1.36 -5.98 -4.00
CA GLU A 46 0.01 -5.48 -4.31
C GLU A 46 0.07 -4.39 -5.38
N GLY A 47 1.08 -3.51 -5.33
CA GLY A 47 1.32 -2.52 -6.37
C GLY A 47 1.54 -3.15 -7.75
N ILE A 48 2.33 -4.22 -7.84
CA ILE A 48 2.56 -4.96 -9.09
C ILE A 48 1.26 -5.61 -9.59
N ILE A 49 0.43 -6.16 -8.70
CA ILE A 49 -0.87 -6.72 -9.08
C ILE A 49 -1.72 -5.65 -9.77
N TYR A 50 -1.84 -4.45 -9.18
CA TYR A 50 -2.56 -3.34 -9.81
C TYR A 50 -1.95 -2.93 -11.16
N LEU A 51 -0.62 -2.80 -11.21
CA LEU A 51 0.11 -2.37 -12.39
C LEU A 51 -0.02 -3.35 -13.57
N VAL A 52 -0.25 -4.63 -13.32
CA VAL A 52 -0.47 -5.65 -14.36
C VAL A 52 -1.95 -5.82 -14.68
N PHE A 53 -2.81 -5.99 -13.67
CA PHE A 53 -4.20 -6.39 -13.90
C PHE A 53 -5.09 -5.24 -14.39
N VAL A 54 -4.82 -3.98 -14.00
CA VAL A 54 -5.59 -2.84 -14.51
C VAL A 54 -5.40 -2.66 -16.02
N PRO A 55 -4.17 -2.53 -16.56
CA PRO A 55 -4.00 -2.40 -18.01
C PRO A 55 -4.43 -3.66 -18.75
N LEU A 56 -4.25 -4.86 -18.16
CA LEU A 56 -4.73 -6.10 -18.75
C LEU A 56 -6.25 -6.06 -18.94
N SER A 57 -7.00 -5.73 -17.88
CA SER A 57 -8.46 -5.56 -17.94
C SER A 57 -8.87 -4.57 -19.03
N LEU A 58 -8.21 -3.40 -19.10
CA LEU A 58 -8.48 -2.39 -20.12
C LEU A 58 -8.21 -2.89 -21.54
N ILE A 59 -7.08 -3.58 -21.77
CA ILE A 59 -6.73 -4.13 -23.08
C ILE A 59 -7.77 -5.15 -23.55
N PHE A 60 -8.18 -6.08 -22.68
CA PHE A 60 -9.20 -7.08 -22.99
C PHE A 60 -10.56 -6.42 -23.30
N SER A 61 -10.97 -5.43 -22.49
CA SER A 61 -12.22 -4.70 -22.71
C SER A 61 -12.22 -3.89 -24.01
N ILE A 62 -11.13 -3.17 -24.30
CA ILE A 62 -10.98 -2.37 -25.52
C ILE A 62 -10.97 -3.30 -26.74
N TYR A 63 -10.18 -4.36 -26.72
CA TYR A 63 -10.12 -5.33 -27.81
C TYR A 63 -11.48 -5.97 -28.07
N GLY A 64 -12.16 -6.43 -27.01
CA GLY A 64 -13.50 -7.01 -27.13
C GLY A 64 -14.53 -6.04 -27.69
N PHE A 65 -14.49 -4.77 -27.24
CA PHE A 65 -15.39 -3.73 -27.73
C PHE A 65 -15.20 -3.45 -29.22
N PHE A 66 -13.95 -3.24 -29.68
CA PHE A 66 -13.68 -2.91 -31.09
C PHE A 66 -13.92 -4.07 -32.05
N ASN A 67 -13.67 -5.30 -31.62
CA ASN A 67 -13.88 -6.49 -32.46
C ASN A 67 -15.30 -7.07 -32.34
N LEU A 68 -16.17 -6.44 -31.54
CA LEU A 68 -17.50 -6.97 -31.18
C LEU A 68 -17.42 -8.40 -30.62
N ASP A 69 -16.31 -8.72 -29.95
CA ASP A 69 -16.07 -10.01 -29.31
C ASP A 69 -16.53 -9.96 -27.86
N ASN A 70 -17.71 -10.55 -27.64
CA ASN A 70 -18.34 -10.63 -26.34
C ASN A 70 -17.47 -11.34 -25.31
N THR A 71 -16.71 -12.37 -25.70
CA THR A 71 -15.88 -13.16 -24.77
C THR A 71 -14.78 -12.30 -24.16
N PHE A 72 -14.01 -11.61 -25.00
CA PHE A 72 -12.93 -10.73 -24.54
C PHE A 72 -13.47 -9.54 -23.75
N LEU A 73 -14.62 -9.00 -24.14
CA LEU A 73 -15.29 -7.92 -23.41
C LEU A 73 -15.68 -8.36 -21.99
N PHE A 74 -16.34 -9.52 -21.84
CA PHE A 74 -16.75 -10.05 -20.53
C PHE A 74 -15.55 -10.39 -19.64
N ILE A 75 -14.47 -10.92 -20.21
CA ILE A 75 -13.21 -11.17 -19.49
C ILE A 75 -12.64 -9.86 -18.94
N GLY A 76 -12.53 -8.84 -19.79
CA GLY A 76 -12.01 -7.54 -19.40
C GLY A 76 -12.84 -6.88 -18.29
N ILE A 77 -14.18 -6.90 -18.43
CA ILE A 77 -15.10 -6.34 -17.44
C ILE A 77 -15.04 -7.11 -16.12
N SER A 78 -14.92 -8.45 -16.16
CA SER A 78 -14.84 -9.27 -14.94
C SER A 78 -13.57 -8.98 -14.15
N PHE A 79 -12.42 -8.92 -14.82
CA PHE A 79 -11.17 -8.50 -14.19
C PHE A 79 -11.23 -7.05 -13.68
N GLY A 80 -11.84 -6.15 -14.45
CA GLY A 80 -12.01 -4.75 -14.07
C GLY A 80 -12.91 -4.58 -12.85
N GLY A 81 -13.99 -5.36 -12.78
CA GLY A 81 -14.90 -5.40 -11.63
C GLY A 81 -14.22 -5.92 -10.36
N LEU A 82 -13.44 -7.00 -10.48
CA LEU A 82 -12.64 -7.51 -9.35
C LEU A 82 -11.66 -6.44 -8.84
N ILE A 83 -10.90 -5.83 -9.74
CA ILE A 83 -9.96 -4.76 -9.37
C ILE A 83 -10.67 -3.54 -8.80
N GLY A 84 -11.86 -3.19 -9.32
CA GLY A 84 -12.71 -2.12 -8.78
C GLY A 84 -13.14 -2.38 -7.33
N ILE A 85 -13.50 -3.62 -6.99
CA ILE A 85 -13.81 -4.01 -5.60
C ILE A 85 -12.56 -3.84 -4.72
N PHE A 86 -11.40 -4.28 -5.18
CA PHE A 86 -10.14 -4.10 -4.45
C PHE A 86 -9.80 -2.61 -4.24
N LEU A 87 -9.98 -1.75 -5.24
CA LEU A 87 -9.78 -0.31 -5.10
C LEU A 87 -10.73 0.29 -4.07
N PHE A 88 -11.99 -0.15 -4.06
CA PHE A 88 -12.96 0.31 -3.07
C PHE A 88 -12.56 -0.10 -1.65
N LEU A 89 -12.11 -1.35 -1.46
CA LEU A 89 -11.57 -1.80 -0.18
C LEU A 89 -10.33 -1.00 0.23
N ASP A 90 -9.50 -0.60 -0.73
CA ASP A 90 -8.33 0.24 -0.45
C ASP A 90 -8.73 1.63 0.03
N VAL A 91 -9.75 2.28 -0.55
CA VAL A 91 -10.25 3.57 -0.05
C VAL A 91 -10.57 3.50 1.44
N ILE A 92 -11.17 2.40 1.89
CA ILE A 92 -11.58 2.23 3.30
C ILE A 92 -10.40 1.79 4.18
N THR A 93 -9.51 0.95 3.67
CA THR A 93 -8.48 0.29 4.49
C THR A 93 -7.11 0.96 4.43
N LEU A 94 -6.91 1.96 3.56
CA LEU A 94 -5.58 2.54 3.32
C LEU A 94 -4.94 3.12 4.59
N TRP A 95 -5.71 3.82 5.42
CA TRP A 95 -5.23 4.35 6.71
C TRP A 95 -4.66 3.25 7.61
N LYS A 96 -5.36 2.12 7.71
CA LYS A 96 -4.91 0.96 8.49
C LYS A 96 -3.67 0.29 7.88
N GLN A 97 -3.54 0.31 6.55
CA GLN A 97 -2.35 -0.18 5.87
C GLN A 97 -1.14 0.71 6.16
N VAL A 98 -1.31 2.03 6.16
CA VAL A 98 -0.26 3.00 6.50
C VAL A 98 0.18 2.84 7.96
N GLU A 99 -0.76 2.71 8.89
CA GLU A 99 -0.48 2.50 10.31
C GLU A 99 0.33 1.21 10.53
N LYS A 100 -0.09 0.10 9.93
CA LYS A 100 0.62 -1.19 10.03
C LYS A 100 2.05 -1.12 9.50
N GLU A 101 2.30 -0.37 8.43
CA GLU A 101 3.64 -0.21 7.89
C GLU A 101 4.49 0.74 8.74
N ASN A 102 3.90 1.81 9.28
CA ASN A 102 4.58 2.66 10.25
C ASN A 102 5.00 1.90 11.52
N ASP A 103 4.16 0.99 12.01
CA ASP A 103 4.50 0.12 13.14
C ASP A 103 5.71 -0.77 12.84
N LYS A 104 5.79 -1.33 11.63
CA LYS A 104 6.95 -2.13 11.21
C LYS A 104 8.22 -1.27 11.11
N ILE A 105 8.10 -0.05 10.56
CA ILE A 105 9.22 0.88 10.48
C ILE A 105 9.73 1.22 11.88
N TYR A 106 8.84 1.50 12.83
CA TYR A 106 9.20 1.78 14.20
C TYR A 106 9.93 0.59 14.85
N LYS A 107 9.38 -0.63 14.70
CA LYS A 107 10.00 -1.87 15.21
C LYS A 107 11.40 -2.09 14.65
N ASP A 108 11.58 -1.97 13.33
CA ASP A 108 12.87 -2.12 12.65
C ASP A 108 13.91 -1.10 13.15
N ILE A 109 13.50 0.17 13.32
CA ILE A 109 14.39 1.22 13.86
C ILE A 109 14.74 0.95 15.32
N PHE A 110 13.75 0.58 16.13
CA PHE A 110 13.96 0.25 17.54
C PHE A 110 14.95 -0.89 17.68
N GLU A 111 14.76 -2.01 16.98
CA GLU A 111 15.64 -3.18 17.06
C GLU A 111 17.07 -2.84 16.65
N LYS A 112 17.24 -2.03 15.60
CA LYS A 112 18.56 -1.57 15.13
C LYS A 112 19.31 -0.70 16.15
N ILE A 113 18.61 0.14 16.93
CA ILE A 113 19.24 1.09 17.88
C ILE A 113 19.35 0.48 19.29
N ALA A 114 18.33 -0.26 19.70
CA ALA A 114 18.23 -0.88 21.02
C ALA A 114 19.10 -2.15 21.12
N GLY A 115 19.23 -2.90 20.03
CA GLY A 115 19.95 -4.18 19.98
C GLY A 115 19.18 -5.36 20.57
N TYR A 116 17.87 -5.22 20.79
CA TYR A 116 16.97 -6.26 21.29
C TYR A 116 15.56 -6.07 20.70
N PRO A 117 14.73 -7.14 20.63
CA PRO A 117 13.41 -7.09 20.00
C PRO A 117 12.48 -6.07 20.66
N TYR A 118 11.68 -5.37 19.86
CA TYR A 118 10.69 -4.44 20.38
C TYR A 118 9.54 -5.20 21.07
N ASP A 119 9.38 -4.97 22.39
CA ASP A 119 8.31 -5.56 23.19
C ASP A 119 7.14 -4.56 23.35
N GLN A 120 5.99 -4.92 22.81
CA GLN A 120 4.77 -4.12 22.87
C GLN A 120 4.15 -4.03 24.28
N THR A 121 4.54 -4.90 25.21
CA THR A 121 3.99 -4.93 26.58
C THR A 121 4.61 -3.88 27.52
N ILE A 122 5.71 -3.25 27.12
CA ILE A 122 6.40 -2.23 27.95
C ILE A 122 5.63 -0.89 28.03
N TYR A 123 4.62 -0.71 27.17
CA TYR A 123 3.80 0.51 27.09
C TYR A 123 2.29 0.27 27.24
N GLN A 124 1.88 -0.92 27.70
CA GLN A 124 0.51 -1.21 28.17
C GLN A 124 0.45 -1.13 29.69
#